data_AF-K1RAE2-F1
#
_entry.id   AF-K1RAE2-F1
#
_cell.length_a   1.000
_cell.length_b   1.000
_cell.length_c   1.000
_cell.angle_alpha   90.00
_cell.angle_beta   90.00
_cell.angle_gamma   90.00
#
_symmetry.space_group_name_H-M   'P 1'
#
loop_
_entity.id
_entity.type
_entity.pdbx_description
1 polymer ?
#
loop_
_entity_poly.entity_id
_entity_poly.type
_entity_poly.pdbx_seq_one_letter_code
_entity_poly.pdbx_strand_id
1 'polypeptide(L)'
;MNATASLFSNAKANASREDIAMGLIWMVLQSIGSATILSSLESGIKDFVLIGNLTLLPQCREVFPAMEKLYGVRFRIPKYSEFCTAIGAALDYKRQAK
;
A
#
# COMPACT_ATOMS: atom_id res chain seq x y z
N MET A 1 -1.17 20.62 -6.83
CA MET A 1 -0.78 19.28 -6.33
C MET A 1 -1.40 19.16 -4.96
N ASN A 2 -2.27 18.16 -4.72
CA ASN A 2 -2.94 17.98 -3.42
C ASN A 2 -2.28 16.80 -2.71
N ALA A 3 -1.32 17.08 -1.82
CA ALA A 3 -0.63 16.08 -1.01
C ALA A 3 -0.99 16.28 0.47
N THR A 4 -1.10 15.19 1.23
CA THR A 4 -1.32 15.26 2.67
C THR A 4 -0.07 15.82 3.35
N ALA A 5 -0.17 17.00 3.96
CA ALA A 5 0.92 17.57 4.74
C ALA A 5 1.03 16.93 6.13
N SER A 6 -0.11 16.64 6.76
CA SER A 6 -0.18 15.96 8.06
C SER A 6 -1.50 15.21 8.21
N LEU A 7 -1.42 13.93 8.56
CA LEU A 7 -2.57 13.06 8.81
C LEU A 7 -3.29 13.53 10.08
N PHE A 8 -4.62 13.62 10.02
CA PHE A 8 -5.48 14.12 11.10
C PHE A 8 -5.25 15.58 11.53
N SER A 9 -4.44 16.38 10.84
CA SER A 9 -4.19 17.78 11.22
C SER A 9 -5.42 18.69 11.18
N ASN A 10 -6.47 18.29 10.44
CA ASN A 10 -7.75 18.98 10.38
C ASN A 10 -8.89 18.16 11.02
N ALA A 11 -8.55 17.18 11.86
CA ALA A 11 -9.53 16.41 12.60
C ALA A 11 -10.22 17.31 13.64
N LYS A 12 -11.54 17.40 13.56
CA LYS A 12 -12.37 18.17 14.50
C LYS A 12 -13.01 17.23 15.51
N ALA A 13 -13.34 17.74 16.70
CA ALA A 13 -14.02 16.97 17.73
C ALA A 13 -15.38 16.40 17.29
N ASN A 14 -16.00 16.99 16.27
CA ASN A 14 -17.27 16.57 15.69
C ASN A 14 -17.12 15.78 14.36
N ALA A 15 -15.93 15.26 14.04
CA ALA A 15 -15.73 14.43 12.87
C ALA A 15 -16.63 13.18 12.94
N SER A 16 -17.22 12.80 11.79
CA SER A 16 -18.03 11.59 11.71
C SER A 16 -17.16 10.34 11.92
N ARG A 17 -17.77 9.22 12.32
CA ARG A 17 -17.02 7.96 12.49
C ARG A 17 -16.47 7.46 11.16
N GLU A 18 -17.21 7.72 10.09
CA GLU A 18 -16.87 7.40 8.72
C GLU A 18 -15.61 8.16 8.28
N ASP A 19 -15.53 9.46 8.58
CA ASP A 19 -14.33 10.28 8.32
C ASP A 19 -13.12 9.82 9.12
N ILE A 20 -13.33 9.47 10.40
CA ILE A 20 -12.25 8.96 11.27
C ILE A 20 -11.73 7.63 10.74
N ALA A 21 -12.61 6.68 10.42
CA ALA A 21 -12.25 5.38 9.88
C ALA A 21 -11.49 5.52 8.56
N MET A 22 -11.94 6.42 7.69
CA MET A 22 -11.28 6.72 6.43
C MET A 22 -9.89 7.34 6.65
N GLY A 23 -9.76 8.27 7.61
CA GLY A 23 -8.48 8.83 8.02
C GLY A 23 -7.50 7.78 8.53
N LEU A 24 -7.97 6.79 9.30
CA LEU A 24 -7.14 5.69 9.81
C LEU A 24 -6.63 4.80 8.67
N ILE A 25 -7.50 4.45 7.72
CA ILE A 25 -7.11 3.68 6.53
C ILE A 25 -6.05 4.45 5.73
N TRP A 26 -6.28 5.75 5.49
CA TRP A 26 -5.31 6.60 4.79
C TRP A 26 -3.96 6.65 5.51
N MET A 27 -3.98 6.78 6.84
CA MET A 27 -2.77 6.81 7.66
C MET A 27 -1.96 5.52 7.50
N VAL A 28 -2.61 4.36 7.57
CA VAL A 28 -1.94 3.06 7.42
C VAL A 28 -1.35 2.92 6.02
N LEU A 29 -2.13 3.20 4.97
CA LEU A 29 -1.68 3.06 3.59
C LEU A 29 -0.52 4.02 3.24
N GLN A 30 -0.61 5.29 3.65
CA GLN A 30 0.45 6.27 3.43
C GLN A 30 1.73 5.93 4.21
N SER A 31 1.60 5.39 5.43
CA SER A 31 2.75 4.95 6.22
C SER A 31 3.47 3.79 5.55
N ILE A 32 2.73 2.78 5.06
CA ILE A 32 3.29 1.64 4.31
C ILE A 32 3.99 2.10 3.04
N GLY A 33 3.34 2.95 2.23
CA GLY A 33 3.92 3.46 1.00
C GLY A 33 5.20 4.26 1.27
N SER A 34 5.19 5.13 2.29
CA SER A 34 6.35 5.96 2.63
C SER A 34 7.52 5.12 3.13
N ALA A 35 7.26 4.14 4.01
CA ALA A 35 8.29 3.23 4.49
C ALA A 35 8.90 2.38 3.36
N THR A 36 8.08 1.96 2.40
CA THR A 36 8.51 1.18 1.24
C THR A 36 9.38 1.99 0.28
N ILE A 37 9.02 3.25 0.02
CA ILE A 37 9.84 4.15 -0.80
C ILE A 37 11.15 4.48 -0.09
N LEU A 38 11.08 4.73 1.22
CA LEU A 38 12.25 5.03 2.05
C LEU A 38 13.24 3.86 2.06
N SER A 39 12.75 2.61 2.13
CA SER A 39 13.61 1.43 2.15
C SER A 39 14.33 1.17 0.82
N SER A 40 13.89 1.79 -0.28
CA SER A 40 14.47 1.62 -1.60
C SER A 40 15.33 2.79 -2.06
N LEU A 41 15.52 3.83 -1.23
CA LEU A 41 16.41 4.94 -1.55
C LEU A 41 17.82 4.40 -1.86
N GLU A 42 18.47 5.02 -2.86
CA GLU A 42 19.79 4.62 -3.37
C GLU A 42 19.90 3.20 -3.93
N SER A 43 18.82 2.41 -3.98
CA SER A 43 18.84 1.05 -4.57
C SER A 43 18.55 1.02 -6.07
N GLY A 44 18.04 2.12 -6.64
CA GLY A 44 17.52 2.18 -8.01
C GLY A 44 16.15 1.51 -8.21
N ILE A 45 15.61 0.83 -7.19
CA ILE A 45 14.29 0.18 -7.24
C ILE A 45 13.19 1.24 -7.20
N LYS A 46 12.29 1.18 -8.20
CA LYS A 46 11.13 2.07 -8.32
C LYS A 46 9.80 1.34 -8.53
N ASP A 47 9.82 0.03 -8.80
CA ASP A 47 8.64 -0.81 -8.93
C ASP A 47 8.45 -1.65 -7.67
N PHE A 48 7.33 -1.46 -6.99
CA PHE A 48 6.97 -2.16 -5.76
C PHE A 48 5.76 -3.06 -6.00
N VAL A 49 5.84 -4.32 -5.58
CA VAL A 49 4.70 -5.24 -5.62
C VAL A 49 4.08 -5.31 -4.25
N LEU A 50 2.82 -4.88 -4.15
CA LEU A 50 2.04 -4.93 -2.93
C LEU A 50 1.20 -6.20 -2.92
N ILE A 51 1.32 -7.01 -1.87
CA ILE A 51 0.57 -8.26 -1.67
C ILE A 51 -0.13 -8.29 -0.31
N GLY A 52 -0.94 -9.32 -0.07
CA GLY A 52 -1.67 -9.53 1.19
C GLY A 52 -3.06 -8.88 1.21
N ASN A 53 -3.89 -9.27 2.18
CA ASN A 53 -5.31 -8.89 2.27
C ASN A 53 -5.56 -7.38 2.28
N LEU A 54 -4.63 -6.58 2.80
CA LEU A 54 -4.77 -5.12 2.84
C LEU A 54 -4.95 -4.52 1.42
N THR A 55 -4.34 -5.15 0.42
CA THR A 55 -4.44 -4.71 -0.98
C THR A 55 -5.85 -4.82 -1.57
N LEU A 56 -6.76 -5.50 -0.89
CA LEU A 56 -8.18 -5.59 -1.27
C LEU A 56 -8.99 -4.35 -0.87
N LEU A 57 -8.45 -3.49 -0.01
CA LEU A 57 -9.11 -2.25 0.38
C LEU A 57 -9.26 -1.32 -0.84
N PRO A 58 -10.47 -0.78 -1.12
CA PRO A 58 -10.70 0.08 -2.28
C PRO A 58 -9.83 1.34 -2.25
N GLN A 59 -9.50 1.85 -1.06
CA GLN A 59 -8.65 3.03 -0.86
C GLN A 59 -7.24 2.87 -1.46
N CYS A 60 -6.75 1.63 -1.64
CA CYS A 60 -5.49 1.39 -2.32
C CYS A 60 -5.45 2.00 -3.73
N ARG A 61 -6.62 2.09 -4.40
CA ARG A 61 -6.75 2.68 -5.75
C ARG A 61 -6.65 4.21 -5.77
N GLU A 62 -6.69 4.85 -4.60
CA GLU A 62 -6.56 6.30 -4.47
C GLU A 62 -5.22 6.66 -3.85
N VAL A 63 -4.84 6.00 -2.74
CA VAL A 63 -3.63 6.33 -1.99
C VAL A 63 -2.37 6.06 -2.79
N PHE A 64 -2.22 4.83 -3.32
CA PHE A 64 -0.96 4.45 -3.97
C PHE A 64 -0.71 5.22 -5.26
N PRO A 65 -1.68 5.43 -6.18
CA PRO A 65 -1.45 6.26 -7.37
C PRO A 65 -1.08 7.72 -7.04
N ALA A 66 -1.62 8.28 -5.96
CA ALA A 66 -1.20 9.61 -5.51
C ALA A 66 0.28 9.62 -5.07
N MET A 67 0.71 8.57 -4.37
CA MET A 67 2.10 8.40 -3.94
C MET A 67 3.05 8.10 -5.12
N GLU A 68 2.63 7.29 -6.10
CA GLU A 68 3.38 7.05 -7.35
C GLU A 68 3.75 8.37 -8.02
N LYS A 69 2.75 9.25 -8.18
CA LYS A 69 2.93 10.57 -8.79
C LYS A 69 3.82 11.49 -7.96
N LEU A 70 3.69 11.45 -6.63
CA LEU A 70 4.46 12.31 -5.72
C LEU A 70 5.95 11.94 -5.68
N TYR A 71 6.26 10.64 -5.66
CA TYR A 71 7.62 10.15 -5.47
C TYR A 71 8.29 9.62 -6.76
N GLY A 72 7.57 9.56 -7.88
CA GLY A 72 8.10 9.05 -9.15
C GLY A 72 8.40 7.55 -9.12
N VAL A 73 7.52 6.79 -8.46
CA VAL A 73 7.62 5.33 -8.29
C VAL A 73 6.38 4.63 -8.85
N ARG A 74 6.36 3.30 -8.83
CA ARG A 74 5.24 2.48 -9.30
C ARG A 74 4.87 1.40 -8.29
N PHE A 75 3.62 1.35 -7.85
CA PHE A 75 3.03 0.30 -7.04
C PHE A 75 2.20 -0.63 -7.93
N ARG A 76 2.35 -1.94 -7.74
CA ARG A 76 1.62 -2.97 -8.48
C ARG A 76 0.93 -3.90 -7.50
N ILE A 77 -0.38 -4.05 -7.65
CA ILE A 77 -1.17 -5.05 -6.92
C ILE A 77 -1.51 -6.16 -7.92
N PRO A 78 -0.94 -7.37 -7.79
CA PRO A 78 -1.24 -8.48 -8.68
C PRO A 78 -2.65 -9.04 -8.41
N LYS A 79 -3.20 -9.77 -9.38
CA LYS A 79 -4.43 -10.53 -9.17
C LYS A 79 -4.18 -11.61 -8.10
N TYR A 80 -5.14 -11.83 -7.21
CA TYR A 80 -5.02 -12.80 -6.10
C TYR A 80 -3.85 -12.46 -5.15
N SER A 81 -3.59 -11.18 -4.95
CA SER A 81 -2.50 -10.64 -4.11
C SER A 81 -2.53 -11.17 -2.68
N GLU A 82 -3.71 -11.46 -2.15
CA GLU A 82 -3.92 -12.06 -0.84
C GLU A 82 -3.41 -13.50 -0.72
N PHE A 83 -3.30 -14.21 -1.84
CA PHE A 83 -2.92 -15.62 -1.89
C PHE A 83 -1.47 -15.84 -2.32
N CYS A 84 -0.70 -14.78 -2.63
CA CYS A 84 0.67 -14.91 -3.15
C CYS A 84 1.58 -15.80 -2.29
N THR A 85 1.47 -15.73 -0.95
CA THR A 85 2.25 -16.58 -0.04
C THR A 85 1.89 -18.06 -0.18
N ALA A 86 0.59 -18.38 -0.20
CA ALA A 86 0.12 -19.76 -0.33
C ALA A 86 0.47 -20.34 -1.71
N ILE A 87 0.31 -19.55 -2.77
CA ILE A 87 0.72 -19.92 -4.14
C ILE A 87 2.22 -20.20 -4.18
N GLY A 88 3.03 -19.35 -3.54
CA GLY A 88 4.49 -19.54 -3.43
C GLY A 88 4.86 -20.86 -2.76
N ALA A 89 4.24 -21.17 -1.62
CA ALA A 89 4.47 -22.42 -0.90
C ALA A 89 4.09 -23.66 -1.74
N ALA A 90 2.96 -23.62 -2.44
CA ALA A 90 2.53 -24.72 -3.31
C ALA A 90 3.48 -24.93 -4.51
N LEU A 91 4.01 -23.84 -5.09
CA LEU A 91 4.98 -23.91 -6.19
C LEU A 91 6.32 -24.51 -5.73
N ASP A 92 6.78 -24.16 -4.54
CA ASP A 92 8.00 -24.71 -3.95
C ASP A 92 7.89 -26.22 -3.72
N TYR A 93 6.80 -26.67 -3.08
CA TYR A 93 6.52 -28.10 -2.91
C TYR A 93 6.50 -28.86 -4.24
N LYS A 94 5.83 -28.31 -5.26
CA LYS A 94 5.76 -28.93 -6.59
C LYS A 94 7.13 -29.02 -7.28
N ARG A 95 8.06 -28.09 -7.01
CA ARG A 95 9.42 -28.13 -7.55
C ARG A 95 10.28 -29.18 -6.88
N GLN A 96 10.13 -29.37 -5.57
CA GLN A 96 10.88 -30.37 -4.79
C GLN A 96 10.35 -31.80 -4.99
N ALA A 97 9.07 -31.95 -5.37
CA ALA A 97 8.47 -33.24 -5.69
C ALA A 97 8.85 -33.76 -7.10
N LYS A 98 9.69 -33.03 -7.84
CA LYS A 98 10.34 -33.48 -9.08
C LYS A 98 11.77 -33.89 -8.81
#